data_AF-A0A0K1E3X2-F1
#
_entry.id   AF-A0A0K1E3X2-F1
#
_cell.length_a   1.000
_cell.length_b   1.000
_cell.length_c   1.000
_cell.angle_alpha   90.00
_cell.angle_beta   90.00
_cell.angle_gamma   90.00
#
_symmetry.space_group_name_H-M   'P 1'
#
loop_
_entity.id
_entity.type
_entity.pdbx_description
1 polymer ?
#
loop_
_entity_poly.entity_id
_entity_poly.type
_entity_poly.pdbx_seq_one_letter_code
_entity_poly.pdbx_strand_id
1 'polypeptide(L)'
;MRIERTGQPVSKLLQQLEEDLRRDDIIYLERVPSPRAGEKYRDVVSRFFTEFGIATVYIKVRSPSFERRYVINAKYDWAMGGVVEGWVVEGNVVRMYEPVAISLSDIGKALDYYGETYWKAEERLLSKKMAEAYTEEKPPAD
;
A
#
# COMPACT_ATOMS: atom_id res chain seq x y z
N MET A 1 4.24 0.34 -23.12
CA MET A 1 4.00 -0.33 -21.84
C MET A 1 4.59 -1.73 -21.94
N ARG A 2 5.47 -2.13 -21.02
CA ARG A 2 6.14 -3.43 -20.99
C ARG A 2 5.63 -4.22 -19.79
N ILE A 3 5.30 -5.50 -19.98
CA ILE A 3 4.87 -6.39 -18.90
C ILE A 3 6.01 -7.38 -18.62
N GLU A 4 6.36 -7.52 -17.34
CA GLU A 4 7.40 -8.42 -16.87
C GLU A 4 6.80 -9.36 -15.82
N ARG A 5 6.87 -10.66 -16.06
CA ARG A 5 6.55 -11.67 -15.04
C ARG A 5 7.81 -11.91 -14.23
N THR A 6 7.75 -11.65 -12.93
CA THR A 6 8.93 -11.74 -12.06
C THR A 6 9.28 -13.19 -11.70
N GLY A 7 8.32 -14.11 -11.78
CA GLY A 7 8.43 -15.46 -11.23
C GLY A 7 8.51 -15.48 -9.69
N GLN A 8 8.37 -14.33 -9.03
CA GLN A 8 8.42 -14.19 -7.58
C GLN A 8 7.00 -14.16 -7.01
N PRO A 9 6.77 -14.71 -5.81
CA PRO A 9 5.45 -14.68 -5.18
C PRO A 9 5.04 -13.26 -4.78
N VAL A 10 3.73 -12.99 -4.69
CA VAL A 10 3.19 -11.69 -4.27
C VAL A 10 3.68 -11.24 -2.89
N SER A 11 4.15 -12.13 -2.03
CA SER A 11 4.81 -11.75 -0.77
C SER A 11 6.04 -10.86 -1.00
N LYS A 12 6.74 -10.99 -2.13
CA LYS A 12 7.85 -10.11 -2.52
C LYS A 12 7.37 -8.73 -2.97
N LEU A 13 6.21 -8.64 -3.60
CA LEU A 13 5.56 -7.35 -3.88
C LEU A 13 5.20 -6.62 -2.58
N LEU A 14 4.61 -7.34 -1.62
CA LEU A 14 4.23 -6.79 -0.33
C LEU A 14 5.45 -6.36 0.50
N GLN A 15 6.54 -7.13 0.46
CA GLN A 15 7.82 -6.74 1.05
C GLN A 15 8.38 -5.45 0.41
N GLN A 16 8.34 -5.35 -0.92
CA GLN A 16 8.80 -4.14 -1.62
C GLN A 16 7.95 -2.91 -1.25
N LEU A 17 6.63 -3.09 -1.13
CA LEU A 17 5.73 -2.02 -0.66
C LEU A 17 6.08 -1.59 0.77
N GLU A 18 6.32 -2.53 1.68
CA GLU A 18 6.73 -2.24 3.06
C GLU A 18 8.04 -1.46 3.12
N GLU A 19 9.05 -1.89 2.35
CA GLU A 19 10.32 -1.20 2.23
C GLU A 19 10.12 0.23 1.73
N ASP A 20 9.30 0.42 0.70
CA ASP A 20 8.99 1.75 0.16
C ASP A 20 8.24 2.62 1.16
N LEU A 21 7.26 2.08 1.89
CA LEU A 21 6.50 2.79 2.93
C LEU A 21 7.37 3.18 4.13
N ARG A 22 8.46 2.45 4.38
CA ARG A 22 9.41 2.74 5.47
C ARG A 22 10.42 3.83 5.14
N ARG A 23 10.56 4.22 3.86
CA ARG A 23 11.55 5.23 3.47
C ARG A 23 11.27 6.61 4.07
N ASP A 24 12.34 7.34 4.33
CA ASP A 24 12.26 8.71 4.84
C ASP A 24 12.21 9.77 3.74
N ASP A 25 12.39 9.42 2.48
CA ASP A 25 12.34 10.35 1.35
C ASP A 25 11.00 10.33 0.61
N ILE A 26 9.96 9.67 1.16
CA ILE A 26 8.62 9.71 0.57
C ILE A 26 8.07 11.13 0.67
N ILE A 27 7.59 11.65 -0.46
CA ILE A 27 6.99 12.99 -0.58
C ILE A 27 5.49 12.93 -0.89
N TYR A 28 4.98 11.77 -1.29
CA TYR A 28 3.57 11.59 -1.61
C TYR A 28 3.14 10.14 -1.44
N LEU A 29 1.94 9.98 -0.90
CA LEU A 29 1.28 8.71 -0.69
C LEU A 29 -0.21 8.85 -1.00
N GLU A 30 -0.77 7.88 -1.73
CA GLU A 30 -2.18 7.79 -2.07
C GLU A 30 -2.64 6.34 -1.97
N ARG A 31 -3.91 6.14 -1.60
CA ARG A 31 -4.53 4.82 -1.52
C ARG A 31 -5.96 4.81 -2.04
N VAL A 32 -6.34 3.65 -2.58
CA VAL A 32 -7.73 3.29 -2.89
C VAL A 32 -7.99 1.89 -2.32
N PRO A 33 -9.13 1.65 -1.63
CA PRO A 33 -10.17 2.63 -1.29
C PRO A 33 -9.70 3.70 -0.30
N SER A 34 -10.25 4.92 -0.38
CA SER A 34 -9.93 5.96 0.60
C SER A 34 -10.87 5.83 1.81
N PRO A 35 -10.35 5.85 3.05
CA PRO A 35 -11.20 5.80 4.24
C PRO A 35 -12.01 7.09 4.40
N ARG A 36 -13.21 6.98 4.98
CA ARG A 36 -13.97 8.17 5.42
C ARG A 36 -13.29 8.80 6.63
N ALA A 37 -13.64 10.05 6.93
CA ALA A 37 -13.18 10.71 8.15
C ALA A 37 -13.52 9.85 9.38
N GLY A 38 -12.50 9.51 10.18
CA GLY A 38 -12.62 8.67 11.37
C GLY A 38 -12.56 7.15 11.13
N GLU A 39 -12.56 6.67 9.87
CA GLU A 39 -12.33 5.26 9.57
C GLU A 39 -10.83 4.96 9.47
N LYS A 40 -10.39 3.82 10.03
CA LYS A 40 -9.04 3.33 9.75
C LYS A 40 -9.03 2.63 8.40
N TYR A 41 -7.97 2.84 7.64
CA TYR A 41 -7.85 2.23 6.32
C TYR A 41 -7.97 0.69 6.34
N ARG A 42 -7.34 0.04 7.34
CA ARG A 42 -7.42 -1.42 7.51
C ARG A 42 -8.86 -1.92 7.67
N ASP A 43 -9.72 -1.16 8.34
CA ASP A 43 -11.09 -1.55 8.64
C ASP A 43 -11.93 -1.50 7.35
N VAL A 44 -11.64 -0.53 6.48
CA VAL A 44 -12.26 -0.41 5.15
C VAL A 44 -11.90 -1.61 4.26
N VAL A 45 -10.62 -1.95 4.17
CA VAL A 45 -10.15 -3.08 3.35
C VAL A 45 -10.66 -4.41 3.93
N SER A 46 -10.61 -4.58 5.25
CA SER A 46 -11.14 -5.75 5.95
C SER A 46 -12.62 -5.96 5.67
N ARG A 47 -13.43 -4.89 5.77
CA ARG A 47 -14.86 -4.93 5.46
C ARG A 47 -15.13 -5.45 4.05
N PHE A 48 -14.44 -4.92 3.03
CA PHE A 48 -14.60 -5.41 1.66
C PHE A 48 -14.30 -6.90 1.53
N PHE A 49 -13.22 -7.34 2.17
CA PHE A 49 -12.81 -8.73 2.13
C PHE A 49 -13.79 -9.66 2.85
N THR A 50 -14.22 -9.30 4.06
CA THR A 50 -15.12 -10.14 4.88
C THR A 50 -16.54 -10.19 4.33
N GLU A 51 -17.05 -9.09 3.78
CA GLU A 51 -18.42 -9.00 3.28
C GLU A 51 -18.55 -9.60 1.88
N PHE A 52 -17.56 -9.37 0.99
CA PHE A 52 -17.68 -9.70 -0.43
C PHE A 52 -16.69 -10.75 -0.92
N GLY A 53 -15.74 -11.17 -0.09
CA GLY A 53 -14.71 -12.11 -0.54
C GLY A 53 -13.70 -11.53 -1.49
N ILE A 54 -13.65 -10.22 -1.59
CA ILE A 54 -12.71 -9.55 -2.46
C ILE A 54 -12.28 -8.23 -1.84
N ALA A 55 -10.97 -7.98 -1.86
CA ALA A 55 -10.40 -6.69 -1.55
C ALA A 55 -9.36 -6.34 -2.61
N THR A 56 -9.53 -5.19 -3.25
CA THR A 56 -8.52 -4.63 -4.15
C THR A 56 -7.96 -3.37 -3.50
N VAL A 57 -6.64 -3.36 -3.36
CA VAL A 57 -5.88 -2.27 -2.76
C VAL A 57 -4.98 -1.69 -3.82
N TYR A 58 -5.09 -0.37 -4.01
CA TYR A 58 -4.15 0.41 -4.80
C TYR A 58 -3.39 1.35 -3.86
N ILE A 59 -2.07 1.36 -3.97
CA ILE A 59 -1.21 2.27 -3.22
C ILE A 59 -0.21 2.91 -4.17
N LYS A 60 -0.18 4.24 -4.21
CA LYS A 60 0.82 5.00 -4.95
C LYS A 60 1.81 5.62 -3.97
N VAL A 61 3.09 5.31 -4.15
CA VAL A 61 4.20 5.86 -3.38
C VAL A 61 5.10 6.65 -4.31
N ARG A 62 5.49 7.86 -3.92
CA ARG A 62 6.43 8.69 -4.68
C ARG A 62 7.48 9.30 -3.75
N SER A 63 8.73 9.20 -4.18
CA SER A 63 9.90 9.90 -3.65
C SER A 63 10.51 10.79 -4.75
N PRO A 64 11.57 11.56 -4.47
CA PRO A 64 12.31 12.27 -5.52
C PRO A 64 12.94 11.34 -6.57
N SER A 65 13.20 10.07 -6.23
CA SER A 65 13.93 9.13 -7.07
C SER A 65 13.04 8.10 -7.78
N PHE A 66 11.79 7.90 -7.34
CA PHE A 66 10.88 6.95 -7.97
C PHE A 66 9.40 7.30 -7.77
N GLU A 67 8.56 6.74 -8.65
CA GLU A 67 7.12 6.65 -8.45
C GLU A 67 6.69 5.20 -8.73
N ARG A 68 6.00 4.59 -7.76
CA ARG A 68 5.49 3.22 -7.87
C ARG A 68 4.02 3.15 -7.51
N ARG A 69 3.29 2.35 -8.28
CA ARG A 69 1.86 2.11 -8.10
C ARG A 69 1.65 0.62 -7.88
N TYR A 70 1.32 0.27 -6.65
CA TYR A 70 1.08 -1.08 -6.20
C TYR A 70 -0.41 -1.41 -6.36
N VAL A 71 -0.70 -2.58 -6.92
CA VAL A 71 -2.05 -3.16 -6.95
C VAL A 71 -1.98 -4.55 -6.34
N ILE A 72 -2.81 -4.77 -5.34
CA ILE A 72 -2.97 -6.05 -4.66
C ILE A 72 -4.44 -6.42 -4.71
N ASN A 73 -4.74 -7.64 -5.15
CA ASN A 73 -6.08 -8.19 -5.17
C ASN A 73 -6.09 -9.47 -4.35
N ALA A 74 -6.88 -9.47 -3.28
CA ALA A 74 -7.14 -10.64 -2.46
C ALA A 74 -8.57 -11.11 -2.74
N LYS A 75 -8.71 -12.35 -3.15
CA LYS A 75 -10.00 -13.03 -3.37
C LYS A 75 -10.11 -14.21 -2.43
N TYR A 76 -11.30 -14.45 -1.90
CA TYR A 76 -11.61 -15.64 -1.13
C TYR A 76 -12.80 -16.34 -1.77
N ASP A 77 -12.72 -17.65 -1.86
CA ASP A 77 -13.85 -18.51 -2.15
C ASP A 77 -14.06 -19.41 -0.92
N TRP A 78 -15.28 -19.46 -0.40
CA TRP A 78 -15.60 -20.14 0.85
C TRP A 78 -15.49 -21.66 0.71
N ALA A 79 -15.54 -22.17 -0.52
CA ALA A 79 -15.35 -23.57 -0.85
C ALA A 79 -13.91 -23.89 -1.31
N MET A 80 -13.21 -22.93 -1.94
CA MET A 80 -11.91 -23.18 -2.58
C MET A 80 -10.69 -22.51 -1.91
N GLY A 81 -10.92 -21.66 -0.90
CA GLY A 81 -9.87 -20.92 -0.18
C GLY A 81 -9.53 -19.56 -0.80
N GLY A 82 -8.48 -18.93 -0.29
CA GLY A 82 -8.07 -17.59 -0.71
C GLY A 82 -6.92 -17.58 -1.70
N VAL A 83 -6.88 -16.56 -2.56
CA VAL A 83 -5.77 -16.25 -3.45
C VAL A 83 -5.45 -14.76 -3.37
N VAL A 84 -4.16 -14.42 -3.26
CA VAL A 84 -3.67 -13.05 -3.39
C VAL A 84 -2.81 -12.95 -4.64
N GLU A 85 -3.11 -11.96 -5.47
CA GLU A 85 -2.37 -11.61 -6.68
C GLU A 85 -1.99 -10.13 -6.64
N GLY A 86 -0.98 -9.72 -7.40
CA GLY A 86 -0.60 -8.32 -7.42
C GLY A 86 0.52 -7.98 -8.40
N TRP A 87 0.67 -6.68 -8.62
CA TRP A 87 1.69 -6.12 -9.48
C TRP A 87 2.10 -4.71 -9.02
N VAL A 88 3.26 -4.27 -9.48
CA VAL A 88 3.72 -2.89 -9.33
C VAL A 88 3.99 -2.28 -10.69
N VAL A 89 3.58 -1.03 -10.85
CA VAL A 89 3.87 -0.21 -12.04
C VAL A 89 4.93 0.81 -11.68
N GLU A 90 6.01 0.85 -12.46
CA GLU A 90 7.11 1.81 -12.32
C GLU A 90 7.49 2.32 -13.72
N GLY A 91 7.35 3.62 -13.95
CA GLY A 91 7.51 4.20 -15.29
C GLY A 91 6.55 3.54 -16.31
N ASN A 92 7.12 2.87 -17.33
CA ASN A 92 6.38 2.17 -18.38
C ASN A 92 6.38 0.63 -18.21
N VAL A 93 6.85 0.12 -17.07
CA VAL A 93 6.97 -1.31 -16.77
C VAL A 93 5.93 -1.72 -15.74
N VAL A 94 5.24 -2.83 -16.01
CA VAL A 94 4.36 -3.53 -15.07
C VAL A 94 5.03 -4.84 -14.66
N ARG A 95 5.43 -4.94 -13.39
CA ARG A 95 6.02 -6.16 -12.81
C ARG A 95 4.92 -6.97 -12.13
N MET A 96 4.57 -8.10 -12.74
CA MET A 96 3.55 -9.05 -12.29
C MET A 96 4.19 -10.11 -11.39
N TYR A 97 3.60 -10.34 -10.22
CA TYR A 97 4.05 -11.34 -9.26
C TYR A 97 3.12 -12.56 -9.30
N GLU A 98 3.67 -13.72 -8.95
CA GLU A 98 2.93 -14.97 -8.92
C GLU A 98 1.94 -14.98 -7.75
N PRO A 99 0.70 -15.46 -7.98
CA PRO A 99 -0.31 -15.51 -6.95
C PRO A 99 0.06 -16.52 -5.85
N VAL A 100 -0.43 -16.27 -4.64
CA VAL A 100 -0.26 -17.18 -3.49
C VAL A 100 -1.61 -17.56 -2.92
N ALA A 101 -1.74 -18.82 -2.52
CA ALA A 101 -2.87 -19.26 -1.73
C ALA A 101 -2.78 -18.65 -0.32
N ILE A 102 -3.92 -18.30 0.27
CA ILE A 102 -3.98 -17.67 1.58
C ILE A 102 -5.18 -18.15 2.40
N SER A 103 -5.01 -18.25 3.71
CA SER A 103 -6.09 -18.54 4.66
C SER A 103 -6.75 -17.25 5.15
N LEU A 104 -8.02 -17.31 5.58
CA LEU A 104 -8.72 -16.19 6.21
C LEU A 104 -7.92 -15.58 7.39
N SER A 105 -7.30 -16.42 8.20
CA SER A 105 -6.49 -15.95 9.34
C SER A 105 -5.24 -15.19 8.92
N ASP A 106 -4.61 -15.59 7.80
CA ASP A 106 -3.41 -14.92 7.31
C ASP A 106 -3.75 -13.57 6.66
N ILE A 107 -4.93 -13.46 6.04
CA ILE A 107 -5.43 -12.18 5.50
C ILE A 107 -5.63 -11.17 6.63
N GLY A 108 -6.30 -11.56 7.72
CA GLY A 108 -6.50 -10.66 8.85
C GLY A 108 -5.18 -10.10 9.40
N LYS A 109 -4.20 -10.99 9.63
CA LYS A 109 -2.86 -10.59 10.09
C LYS A 109 -2.15 -9.67 9.09
N ALA A 110 -2.25 -9.96 7.79
CA ALA A 110 -1.65 -9.14 6.74
C ALA A 110 -2.28 -7.75 6.70
N LEU A 111 -3.62 -7.66 6.78
CA LEU A 111 -4.33 -6.38 6.79
C LEU A 111 -3.97 -5.52 8.00
N ASP A 112 -3.84 -6.11 9.19
CA ASP A 112 -3.38 -5.39 10.38
C ASP A 112 -1.96 -4.87 10.20
N TYR A 113 -1.05 -5.73 9.75
CA TYR A 113 0.37 -5.38 9.60
C TYR A 113 0.62 -4.29 8.54
N TYR A 114 0.09 -4.48 7.34
CA TYR A 114 0.28 -3.54 6.24
C TYR A 114 -0.56 -2.28 6.41
N GLY A 115 -1.75 -2.39 7.02
CA GLY A 115 -2.56 -1.23 7.41
C GLY A 115 -1.86 -0.31 8.39
N GLU A 116 -1.23 -0.86 9.43
CA GLU A 116 -0.42 -0.12 10.40
C GLU A 116 0.82 0.50 9.74
N THR A 117 1.50 -0.25 8.87
CA THR A 117 2.69 0.25 8.14
C THR A 117 2.33 1.45 7.27
N TYR A 118 1.20 1.39 6.57
CA TYR A 118 0.72 2.49 5.76
C TYR A 118 0.35 3.70 6.63
N TRP A 119 -0.35 3.48 7.74
CA TRP A 119 -0.72 4.54 8.69
C TRP A 119 0.51 5.32 9.20
N LYS A 120 1.56 4.60 9.63
CA LYS A 120 2.83 5.23 10.06
C LYS A 120 3.50 6.04 8.95
N ALA A 121 3.43 5.57 7.71
CA ALA A 121 3.96 6.29 6.57
C ALA A 121 3.19 7.60 6.32
N GLU A 122 1.87 7.59 6.44
CA GLU A 122 1.03 8.79 6.37
C GLU A 122 1.35 9.79 7.48
N GLU A 123 1.39 9.35 8.73
CA GLU A 123 1.69 10.22 9.88
C GLU A 123 3.03 10.92 9.70
N ARG A 124 4.06 10.16 9.31
CA ARG A 124 5.39 10.72 9.05
C ARG A 124 5.37 11.75 7.90
N LEU A 125 4.61 11.49 6.85
CA LEU A 125 4.48 12.44 5.73
C LEU A 125 3.75 13.72 6.16
N LEU A 126 2.70 13.60 6.98
CA LEU A 126 1.97 14.73 7.52
C LEU A 126 2.86 15.56 8.46
N SER A 127 3.60 14.92 9.37
CA SER A 127 4.52 15.61 10.28
C SER A 127 5.60 16.40 9.52
N LYS A 128 6.15 15.86 8.42
CA LYS A 128 7.11 16.57 7.58
C LYS A 128 6.51 17.82 6.94
N LYS A 129 5.33 17.69 6.34
CA LYS A 129 4.62 18.83 5.74
C LYS A 129 4.30 19.93 6.75
N MET A 130 3.92 19.55 7.97
CA MET A 130 3.71 20.53 9.04
C MET A 130 5.02 21.22 9.44
N ALA A 131 6.12 20.46 9.61
CA ALA A 131 7.42 21.03 9.95
C ALA A 131 7.97 21.99 8.87
N GLU A 132 7.78 21.67 7.59
CA GLU A 132 8.13 22.53 6.46
C GLU A 132 7.33 23.84 6.49
N ALA A 133 6.01 23.76 6.68
CA ALA A 133 5.14 24.95 6.80
C ALA A 133 5.53 25.86 7.98
N TYR A 134 5.86 25.28 9.14
CA TYR A 134 6.34 26.04 10.31
C TYR A 134 7.71 26.72 10.09
N THR A 135 8.53 26.17 9.19
CA THR A 135 9.84 26.73 8.86
C THR A 135 9.70 27.88 7.87
N GLU A 136 8.76 27.80 6.91
CA GLU A 136 8.45 28.89 5.97
C GLU A 136 7.77 30.10 6.64
N GLU A 137 7.01 29.89 7.72
CA GLU A 137 6.35 30.98 8.45
C GLU A 137 7.28 31.81 9.36
N LYS A 138 8.51 31.37 9.61
CA LYS A 138 9.49 32.18 10.36
C LYS A 138 10.13 33.21 9.43
N PRO A 139 10.03 34.53 9.71
CA PRO A 139 10.80 35.52 8.98
C PRO A 139 12.30 35.19 9.08
N PRO A 140 13.12 35.53 8.06
CA PRO A 140 14.56 35.51 8.22
C PRO A 140 14.91 36.32 9.47
N ALA A 141 15.70 35.74 10.39
CA ALA A 141 16.28 36.53 11.47
C ALA A 141 17.20 37.59 10.82
N ASP A 142 16.98 38.84 11.19
CA ASP A 142 17.67 40.05 10.68
C ASP A 142 19.20 39.90 10.56
#